data_AF-A0A167HJ56-F1
#
_entry.id   AF-A0A167HJ56-F1
#
_cell.length_a   1.000
_cell.length_b   1.000
_cell.length_c   1.000
_cell.angle_alpha   90.00
_cell.angle_beta   90.00
_cell.angle_gamma   90.00
#
_symmetry.space_group_name_H-M   'P 1'
#
loop_
_entity.id
_entity.type
_entity.pdbx_description
1 polymer ?
#
loop_
_entity_poly.entity_id
_entity_poly.type
_entity_poly.pdbx_seq_one_letter_code
_entity_poly.pdbx_strand_id
1 'polypeptide(L)'
;MKSTALAILPLLASAAPSHPPQTAHLTFLSSSLQPLYNLSVLANGIPHPSPDLTSAVARVAAPDYNAAALCALDFGGQGPPPEHVFVIGEDGHTGQVRIEPPTAVRAISCEGVCVDNYARCDGGGRGPRLCCNGYCAASLCRPWDGV
;
A
#
# COMPACT_ATOMS: atom_id res chain seq x y z
N MET A 1 16.51 19.72 55.87
CA MET A 1 17.15 19.34 54.60
C MET A 1 16.04 19.18 53.57
N LYS A 2 15.90 20.09 52.60
CA LYS A 2 14.84 20.06 51.57
C LYS A 2 15.36 19.32 50.35
N SER A 3 14.71 18.20 50.01
CA SER A 3 15.07 17.34 48.88
C SER A 3 14.41 17.90 47.61
N THR A 4 15.24 18.33 46.66
CA THR A 4 14.79 18.84 45.35
C THR A 4 14.67 17.66 44.40
N ALA A 5 13.45 17.30 43.99
CA ALA A 5 13.21 16.27 43.00
C ALA A 5 13.41 16.86 41.58
N LEU A 6 14.37 16.32 40.83
CA LEU A 6 14.53 16.59 39.39
C LEU A 6 13.50 15.78 38.60
N ALA A 7 12.62 16.46 37.88
CA ALA A 7 11.74 15.86 36.90
C ALA A 7 12.51 15.63 35.59
N ILE A 8 12.66 14.37 35.18
CA ILE A 8 13.24 13.97 33.90
C ILE A 8 12.09 13.87 32.90
N LEU A 9 12.00 14.79 31.93
CA LEU A 9 11.08 14.66 30.80
C LEU A 9 11.68 13.66 29.78
N PRO A 10 10.93 12.65 29.33
CA PRO A 10 11.39 11.79 28.24
C PRO A 10 11.24 12.55 26.91
N LEU A 11 12.35 12.77 26.21
CA LEU A 11 12.33 13.16 24.80
C LEU A 11 11.87 11.95 23.98
N LEU A 12 10.65 11.99 23.46
CA LEU A 12 10.20 11.09 22.40
C LEU A 12 10.92 11.48 21.10
N ALA A 13 12.07 10.87 20.83
CA ALA A 13 12.72 10.96 19.54
C ALA A 13 11.90 10.15 18.52
N SER A 14 11.13 10.84 17.67
CA SER A 14 10.46 10.20 16.53
C SER A 14 11.54 9.79 15.51
N ALA A 15 11.72 8.49 15.30
CA ALA A 15 12.65 8.00 14.29
C ALA A 15 12.16 8.43 12.91
N ALA A 16 12.94 9.25 12.20
CA ALA A 16 12.63 9.61 10.82
C ALA A 16 12.62 8.34 9.95
N PRO A 17 11.71 8.22 8.97
CA PRO A 17 11.72 7.10 8.05
C PRO A 17 13.07 7.03 7.33
N SER A 18 13.67 5.84 7.30
CA SER A 18 15.04 5.62 6.80
C SER A 18 15.19 5.79 5.29
N HIS A 19 14.08 5.95 4.57
CA HIS A 19 14.02 6.16 3.13
C HIS A 19 12.95 7.21 2.81
N PRO A 20 13.13 8.05 1.79
CA PRO A 20 12.07 8.95 1.33
C PRO A 20 10.84 8.11 0.94
N PRO A 21 9.62 8.56 1.28
CA PRO A 21 8.41 7.85 0.91
C PRO A 21 8.30 7.74 -0.61
N GLN A 22 7.94 6.54 -1.09
CA GLN A 22 7.67 6.28 -2.50
C GLN A 22 6.28 6.81 -2.87
N THR A 23 6.09 7.26 -4.11
CA THR A 23 4.75 7.55 -4.65
C THR A 23 4.18 6.31 -5.32
N ALA A 24 3.02 5.85 -4.87
CA ALA A 24 2.25 4.79 -5.50
C ALA A 24 1.32 5.36 -6.58
N HIS A 25 1.30 4.76 -7.76
CA HIS A 25 0.36 5.13 -8.83
C HIS A 25 -0.75 4.09 -8.88
N LEU A 26 -1.97 4.51 -8.58
CA LEU A 26 -3.09 3.62 -8.37
C LEU A 26 -4.20 3.91 -9.36
N THR A 27 -4.75 2.86 -9.96
CA THR A 27 -5.96 2.94 -10.78
C THR A 27 -7.09 2.17 -10.11
N PHE A 28 -8.19 2.86 -9.84
CA PHE A 28 -9.38 2.29 -9.24
C PHE A 28 -10.31 1.84 -10.38
N LEU A 29 -10.75 0.59 -10.32
CA LEU A 29 -11.47 -0.07 -11.41
C LEU A 29 -12.86 -0.53 -10.94
N SER A 30 -13.83 -0.46 -11.84
CA SER A 30 -15.14 -1.07 -11.66
C SER A 30 -15.09 -2.60 -11.77
N SER A 31 -16.21 -3.28 -11.51
CA SER A 31 -16.34 -4.73 -11.73
C SER A 31 -16.11 -5.15 -13.20
N SER A 32 -16.31 -4.24 -14.15
CA SER A 32 -16.04 -4.46 -15.58
C SER A 32 -14.62 -4.03 -16.00
N LEU A 33 -13.73 -3.83 -15.02
CA LEU A 33 -12.34 -3.38 -15.21
C LEU A 33 -12.19 -2.04 -15.93
N GLN A 34 -13.24 -1.22 -15.94
CA GLN A 34 -13.15 0.13 -16.47
C GLN A 34 -12.53 1.06 -15.43
N PRO A 35 -11.55 1.90 -15.80
CA PRO A 35 -11.01 2.93 -14.92
C PRO A 35 -12.09 3.88 -14.43
N LEU A 36 -12.21 4.00 -13.12
CA LEU A 36 -13.07 4.98 -12.44
C LEU A 36 -12.29 6.28 -12.22
N TYR A 37 -11.11 6.16 -11.61
CA TYR A 37 -10.19 7.26 -11.34
C TYR A 37 -8.77 6.77 -11.04
N ASN A 38 -7.82 7.69 -11.05
CA ASN A 38 -6.42 7.44 -10.68
C ASN A 38 -6.02 8.28 -9.47
N LEU A 39 -5.10 7.77 -8.66
CA LEU A 39 -4.46 8.50 -7.57
C LEU A 39 -2.95 8.29 -7.57
N SER A 40 -2.22 9.37 -7.34
CA SER A 40 -0.80 9.32 -6.96
C SER A 40 -0.72 9.57 -5.45
N VAL A 41 -0.33 8.55 -4.70
CA VAL A 41 -0.35 8.56 -3.22
C VAL A 41 1.09 8.55 -2.72
N LEU A 42 1.49 9.56 -1.96
CA LEU A 42 2.79 9.54 -1.31
C LEU A 42 2.72 8.61 -0.11
N ALA A 43 3.59 7.60 -0.04
CA ALA A 43 3.55 6.54 0.97
C ALA A 43 4.12 6.98 2.34
N ASN A 44 3.55 8.02 2.91
CA ASN A 44 3.94 8.65 4.18
C ASN A 44 2.92 8.43 5.31
N GLY A 45 1.94 7.54 5.10
CA GLY A 45 0.87 7.24 6.05
C GLY A 45 -0.27 8.28 6.09
N ILE A 46 -0.17 9.39 5.36
CA ILE A 46 -1.24 10.41 5.33
C ILE A 46 -2.36 9.92 4.41
N PRO A 47 -3.64 9.92 4.86
CA PRO A 47 -4.77 9.55 4.01
C PRO A 47 -4.99 10.54 2.85
N HIS A 48 -5.16 9.98 1.65
CA HIS A 48 -5.56 10.70 0.44
C HIS A 48 -7.05 10.41 0.14
N PRO A 49 -7.92 11.42 0.14
CA PRO A 49 -9.32 11.25 -0.22
C PRO A 49 -9.47 10.80 -1.68
N SER A 50 -10.41 9.90 -1.94
CA SER A 50 -10.80 9.56 -3.31
C SER A 50 -11.56 10.73 -3.97
N PRO A 51 -11.36 10.97 -5.27
CA PRO A 51 -12.09 12.00 -6.02
C PRO A 51 -13.57 11.64 -6.24
N ASP A 52 -13.91 10.36 -6.12
CA ASP A 52 -15.27 9.83 -6.21
C ASP A 52 -15.56 8.97 -4.98
N LEU A 53 -16.62 9.32 -4.25
CA LEU A 53 -17.04 8.66 -3.00
C LEU A 53 -18.25 7.75 -3.20
N THR A 54 -18.70 7.57 -4.45
CA THR A 54 -19.96 6.90 -4.80
C THR A 54 -19.77 5.68 -5.69
N SER A 55 -18.78 5.69 -6.59
CA SER A 55 -18.53 4.55 -7.46
C SER A 55 -18.10 3.31 -6.68
N ALA A 56 -18.70 2.17 -7.01
CA ALA A 56 -18.32 0.88 -6.46
C ALA A 56 -16.99 0.42 -7.07
N VAL A 57 -15.92 0.47 -6.29
CA VAL A 57 -14.59 0.02 -6.68
C VAL A 57 -14.52 -1.49 -6.45
N ALA A 58 -14.22 -2.24 -7.50
CA ALA A 58 -13.98 -3.68 -7.41
C ALA A 58 -12.51 -4.02 -7.28
N ARG A 59 -11.62 -3.21 -7.89
CA ARG A 59 -10.17 -3.43 -7.89
C ARG A 59 -9.37 -2.14 -7.78
N VAL A 60 -8.20 -2.22 -7.16
CA VAL A 60 -7.18 -1.18 -7.15
C VAL A 60 -5.91 -1.75 -7.76
N ALA A 61 -5.56 -1.31 -8.97
CA ALA A 61 -4.34 -1.73 -9.67
C ALA A 61 -3.16 -0.84 -9.27
N ALA A 62 -2.02 -1.47 -8.99
CA ALA A 62 -0.81 -0.80 -8.53
C ALA A 62 0.43 -1.35 -9.30
N PRO A 63 0.71 -0.84 -10.51
CA PRO A 63 1.78 -1.37 -11.38
C PRO A 63 3.20 -1.14 -10.83
N ASP A 64 3.36 -0.23 -9.87
CA ASP A 64 4.65 0.20 -9.34
C ASP A 64 4.72 0.18 -7.81
N TYR A 65 3.72 -0.40 -7.13
CA TYR A 65 3.66 -0.43 -5.69
C TYR A 65 2.88 -1.64 -5.17
N ASN A 66 3.22 -2.12 -3.97
CA ASN A 66 2.53 -3.27 -3.39
C ASN A 66 1.36 -2.80 -2.51
N ALA A 67 0.30 -2.32 -3.16
CA ALA A 67 -0.84 -1.73 -2.46
C ALA A 67 -1.54 -2.70 -1.51
N ALA A 68 -1.53 -4.01 -1.80
CA ALA A 68 -2.17 -5.01 -0.97
C ALA A 68 -1.52 -5.17 0.41
N ALA A 69 -0.20 -4.94 0.51
CA ALA A 69 0.53 -5.05 1.77
C ALA A 69 0.86 -3.69 2.42
N LEU A 70 0.96 -2.62 1.62
CA LEU A 70 1.46 -1.32 2.06
C LEU A 70 0.41 -0.21 2.07
N CYS A 71 -0.84 -0.48 1.70
CA CYS A 71 -1.91 0.50 1.76
C CYS A 71 -3.09 0.02 2.59
N ALA A 72 -3.75 0.96 3.27
CA ALA A 72 -5.02 0.78 3.94
C ALA A 72 -6.12 1.52 3.18
N LEU A 73 -7.23 0.83 2.94
CA LEU A 73 -8.42 1.37 2.27
C LEU A 73 -9.46 1.75 3.32
N ASP A 74 -9.93 3.00 3.30
CA ASP A 74 -11.10 3.45 4.05
C ASP A 74 -12.34 3.26 3.18
N PHE A 75 -13.19 2.30 3.54
CA PHE A 75 -14.44 2.03 2.85
C PHE A 75 -15.58 2.79 3.53
N GLY A 76 -16.37 3.52 2.74
CA GLY A 76 -17.56 4.19 3.29
C GLY A 76 -18.67 3.21 3.67
N GLY A 77 -19.42 3.51 4.73
CA GLY A 77 -20.64 2.77 5.10
C GLY A 77 -20.81 2.56 6.60
N GLN A 78 -21.97 2.03 6.99
CA GLN A 78 -22.28 1.63 8.38
C GLN A 78 -22.12 0.11 8.63
N GLY A 79 -21.50 -0.61 7.69
CA GLY A 79 -21.27 -2.06 7.76
C GLY A 79 -19.82 -2.43 8.08
N PRO A 80 -19.53 -3.73 8.27
CA PRO A 80 -18.15 -4.19 8.30
C PRO A 80 -17.43 -3.82 6.99
N PRO A 81 -16.12 -3.51 7.04
CA PRO A 81 -15.34 -3.31 5.82
C PRO A 81 -15.46 -4.53 4.89
N PRO A 82 -15.53 -4.33 3.57
CA PRO A 82 -15.51 -5.43 2.61
C PRO A 82 -14.21 -6.24 2.73
N GLU A 83 -14.30 -7.52 2.38
CA GLU A 83 -13.10 -8.32 2.21
C GLU A 83 -12.28 -7.76 1.05
N HIS A 84 -10.96 -7.73 1.22
CA HIS A 84 -10.07 -7.37 0.14
C HIS A 84 -8.80 -8.20 0.20
N VAL A 85 -8.36 -8.65 -0.97
CA VAL A 85 -7.23 -9.58 -1.11
C VAL A 85 -6.35 -9.18 -2.29
N PHE A 86 -5.09 -9.60 -2.23
CA PHE A 86 -4.19 -9.51 -3.37
C PHE A 86 -4.63 -10.47 -4.49
N VAL A 87 -4.57 -10.00 -5.73
CA VAL A 87 -4.70 -10.81 -6.94
C VAL A 87 -3.75 -10.29 -8.02
N ILE A 88 -3.41 -11.15 -8.97
CA ILE A 88 -2.79 -10.72 -10.24
C ILE A 88 -3.94 -10.32 -11.18
N GLY A 89 -3.79 -9.19 -11.85
CA GLY A 89 -4.74 -8.69 -12.84
C GLY A 89 -4.92 -9.65 -14.02
N GLU A 90 -6.02 -9.47 -14.76
CA GLU A 90 -6.27 -10.24 -16.00
C GLU A 90 -5.23 -9.93 -17.10
N ASP A 91 -4.47 -8.84 -16.93
CA ASP A 91 -3.31 -8.50 -17.74
C ASP A 91 -2.09 -9.41 -17.48
N GLY A 92 -2.15 -10.26 -16.45
CA GLY A 92 -1.12 -11.24 -16.10
C GLY A 92 0.14 -10.65 -15.48
N HIS A 93 0.17 -9.35 -15.15
CA HIS A 93 1.39 -8.69 -14.70
C HIS A 93 1.18 -7.63 -13.61
N THR A 94 -0.02 -7.08 -13.46
CA THR A 94 -0.28 -6.03 -12.46
C THR A 94 -0.83 -6.64 -11.18
N GLY A 95 -0.16 -6.38 -10.06
CA GLY A 95 -0.71 -6.62 -8.74
C GLY A 95 -1.91 -5.74 -8.47
N GLN A 96 -2.99 -6.32 -7.98
CA GLN A 96 -4.23 -5.61 -7.66
C GLN A 96 -4.74 -5.99 -6.28
N VAL A 97 -5.45 -5.06 -5.65
CA VAL A 97 -6.33 -5.36 -4.52
C VAL A 97 -7.73 -5.60 -5.09
N ARG A 98 -8.28 -6.80 -4.92
CA ARG A 98 -9.68 -7.11 -5.24
C ARG A 98 -10.54 -6.87 -4.01
N ILE A 99 -11.68 -6.20 -4.16
CA ILE A 99 -12.61 -5.82 -3.10
C ILE A 99 -13.95 -6.51 -3.33
N GLU A 100 -14.45 -7.25 -2.34
CA GLU A 100 -15.70 -8.00 -2.42
C GLU A 100 -16.61 -7.75 -1.19
N PRO A 101 -17.88 -7.31 -1.41
CA PRO A 101 -18.43 -6.83 -2.68
C PRO A 101 -17.78 -5.49 -3.12
N PRO A 102 -17.84 -5.14 -4.42
CA PRO A 102 -17.39 -3.83 -4.89
C PRO A 102 -18.00 -2.69 -4.07
N THR A 103 -17.15 -1.83 -3.51
CA THR A 103 -17.53 -0.84 -2.50
C THR A 103 -16.80 0.47 -2.76
N ALA A 104 -17.44 1.60 -2.43
CA ALA A 104 -16.80 2.90 -2.57
C ALA A 104 -15.64 3.07 -1.58
N VAL A 105 -14.47 3.47 -2.09
CA VAL A 105 -13.29 3.79 -1.29
C VAL A 105 -13.31 5.29 -1.02
N ARG A 106 -13.38 5.71 0.24
CA ARG A 106 -13.40 7.12 0.64
C ARG A 106 -12.01 7.74 0.68
N ALA A 107 -11.04 6.98 1.13
CA ALA A 107 -9.66 7.39 1.21
C ALA A 107 -8.74 6.18 1.15
N ILE A 108 -7.48 6.44 0.85
CA ILE A 108 -6.41 5.46 0.92
C ILE A 108 -5.20 6.10 1.59
N SER A 109 -4.55 5.38 2.51
CA SER A 109 -3.23 5.73 3.01
C SER A 109 -2.26 4.63 2.63
N CYS A 110 -1.06 5.01 2.18
CA CYS A 110 0.01 4.06 1.92
C CYS A 110 1.21 4.41 2.80
N GLU A 111 1.98 3.40 3.20
CA GLU A 111 3.16 3.59 4.04
C GLU A 111 4.28 2.63 3.65
N GLY A 112 5.50 3.14 3.69
CA GLY A 112 6.70 2.33 3.48
C GLY A 112 7.14 2.30 2.03
N VAL A 113 8.05 1.37 1.75
CA VAL A 113 8.73 1.25 0.47
C VAL A 113 8.77 -0.20 0.04
N CYS A 114 8.74 -0.42 -1.26
CA CYS A 114 8.95 -1.72 -1.86
C CYS A 114 10.19 -1.68 -2.77
N VAL A 115 10.58 -2.83 -3.27
CA VAL A 115 11.76 -3.01 -4.11
C VAL A 115 11.30 -3.18 -5.56
N ASP A 116 11.91 -2.42 -6.46
CA ASP A 116 11.63 -2.52 -7.89
C ASP A 116 11.95 -3.92 -8.42
N ASN A 117 11.26 -4.30 -9.49
CA ASN A 117 11.55 -5.53 -10.20
C ASN A 117 13.02 -5.58 -10.64
N TYR A 118 13.61 -6.77 -10.53
CA TYR A 118 15.02 -7.09 -10.77
C TYR A 118 16.03 -6.50 -9.77
N ALA A 119 15.60 -5.71 -8.78
CA ALA A 119 16.46 -5.28 -7.68
C ALA A 119 16.50 -6.34 -6.55
N ARG A 120 17.50 -6.24 -5.66
CA ARG A 120 17.74 -7.26 -4.62
C ARG A 120 16.65 -7.27 -3.55
N CYS A 121 16.02 -8.41 -3.32
CA CYS A 121 15.00 -8.57 -2.28
C CYS A 121 15.42 -9.46 -1.12
N ASP A 122 16.60 -10.08 -1.11
CA ASP A 122 17.10 -10.98 -0.05
C ASP A 122 17.34 -10.31 1.33
N GLY A 123 17.27 -8.97 1.39
CA GLY A 123 17.39 -8.17 2.60
C GLY A 123 18.72 -8.34 3.36
N GLY A 124 19.73 -8.93 2.72
CA GLY A 124 21.06 -9.12 3.31
C GLY A 124 21.04 -9.80 4.69
N GLY A 125 20.14 -10.76 4.91
CA GLY A 125 20.01 -11.48 6.20
C GLY A 125 18.96 -10.92 7.18
N ARG A 126 18.25 -9.84 6.81
CA ARG A 126 17.11 -9.30 7.58
C ARG A 126 15.76 -9.86 7.15
N GLY A 127 15.76 -10.89 6.29
CA GLY A 127 14.57 -11.44 5.65
C GLY A 127 14.22 -10.74 4.34
N PRO A 128 13.35 -11.33 3.51
CA PRO A 128 13.02 -10.78 2.21
C PRO A 128 12.30 -9.43 2.31
N ARG A 129 12.68 -8.49 1.45
CA ARG A 129 11.97 -7.22 1.25
C ARG A 129 10.81 -7.42 0.30
N LEU A 130 9.78 -6.61 0.49
CA LEU A 130 8.59 -6.62 -0.34
C LEU A 130 8.91 -6.08 -1.75
N CYS A 131 8.49 -6.79 -2.79
CA CYS A 131 8.61 -6.34 -4.17
C CYS A 131 7.39 -5.50 -4.56
N CYS A 132 7.62 -4.44 -5.35
CA CYS A 132 6.57 -3.47 -5.68
C CYS A 132 5.44 -4.09 -6.51
N ASN A 133 5.79 -4.71 -7.63
CA ASN A 133 4.83 -5.39 -8.48
C ASN A 133 5.39 -6.77 -8.85
N GLY A 134 5.51 -7.63 -7.85
CA GLY A 134 6.18 -8.90 -8.00
C GLY A 134 6.38 -9.67 -6.70
N TYR A 135 7.16 -10.74 -6.79
CA TYR A 135 7.56 -11.59 -5.67
C TYR A 135 9.08 -11.70 -5.57
N CYS A 136 9.58 -12.02 -4.37
CA CYS A 136 11.00 -12.24 -4.16
C CYS A 136 11.37 -13.68 -4.55
N ALA A 137 12.18 -13.84 -5.60
CA ALA A 137 12.65 -15.14 -6.06
C ALA A 137 14.18 -15.21 -6.01
N ALA A 138 14.70 -16.16 -5.23
CA ALA A 138 16.10 -16.24 -4.84
C ALA A 138 16.57 -14.96 -4.15
N SER A 139 17.15 -14.02 -4.90
CA SER A 139 17.65 -12.75 -4.36
C SER A 139 17.11 -11.51 -5.07
N LEU A 140 16.27 -11.67 -6.10
CA LEU A 140 15.76 -10.55 -6.90
C LEU A 140 14.23 -10.52 -6.91
N CYS A 141 13.67 -9.32 -6.97
CA CYS A 141 12.27 -9.15 -7.30
C CYS A 141 12.01 -9.62 -8.73
N ARG A 142 10.97 -10.42 -8.92
CA ARG A 142 10.48 -10.87 -10.22
C ARG A 142 9.08 -10.35 -10.44
N PRO A 143 8.75 -9.88 -11.65
CA PRO A 143 7.38 -9.49 -11.97
C PRO A 143 6.42 -10.68 -11.83
N TRP A 144 5.13 -10.38 -11.79
CA TRP A 144 4.08 -11.41 -11.82
C TRP A 144 3.93 -12.11 -13.17
N ASP A 145 4.70 -11.71 -14.19
CA ASP A 145 4.65 -12.26 -15.53
C ASP A 145 4.79 -13.79 -15.53
N GLY A 146 3.72 -14.48 -15.94
CA GLY A 146 3.70 -15.94 -16.08
C GLY A 146 3.50 -16.72 -14.77
N VAL A 147 2.97 -16.08 -13.73
CA VAL A 147 2.56 -16.70 -12.45
C VAL A 147 1.07 -17.05 -12.46
#